data_AF-A0A0C3J4Z4-F1
#
_entry.id   AF-A0A0C3J4Z4-F1
#
_cell.length_a   1.000
_cell.length_b   1.000
_cell.length_c   1.000
_cell.angle_alpha   90.00
_cell.angle_beta   90.00
_cell.angle_gamma   90.00
#
_symmetry.space_group_name_H-M   'P 1'
#
loop_
_entity.id
_entity.type
_entity.pdbx_description
1 polymer ?
#
loop_
_entity_poly.entity_id
_entity_poly.type
_entity_poly.pdbx_seq_one_letter_code
_entity_poly.pdbx_strand_id
1 'polypeptide(L)'
;SRLRRTFAYYLLFEAAHLYIRCNPVFSSEEPLFSQGYFLGWLNTVAIPGSVYAGLNWTYSLSAVILVGSSLHEPRSWPAPFGKWKDAYTIRRFWGRTWHQFLRSTLTLFGPHQQKRRPWDRDSSSDSSNPKLKEREPWVKSYIRLCNAFLCSAFIHTCGDVVLQFKIWENPLTSTSPLQRVSHPNIIGFSIRFFLLQPLGVLVEEAIMEARKRLGLKKGMWVKAIGYLWVSLWISYSAHFLIQDLKNAILTAYPVPEGRGAGVSVTVLERVANKLFGIDLAAAIRSWLAE
;
A
#
# COMPACT_ATOMS: atom_id res chain seq x y z
N SER A 1 6.24 -6.20 -23.66
CA SER A 1 7.56 -6.42 -23.02
C SER A 1 7.53 -5.98 -21.56
N ARG A 2 8.31 -6.62 -20.66
CA ARG A 2 8.48 -6.19 -19.26
C ARG A 2 9.05 -4.76 -19.18
N LEU A 3 9.94 -4.38 -20.10
CA LEU A 3 10.47 -3.02 -20.22
C LEU A 3 9.38 -1.94 -20.32
N ARG A 4 8.38 -2.14 -21.19
CA ARG A 4 7.25 -1.21 -21.31
C ARG A 4 6.48 -1.05 -20.00
N ARG A 5 6.32 -2.15 -19.25
CA ARG A 5 5.66 -2.11 -17.94
C ARG A 5 6.52 -1.37 -16.92
N THR A 6 7.84 -1.62 -16.89
CA THR A 6 8.78 -0.90 -16.04
C THR A 6 8.67 0.60 -16.27
N PHE A 7 8.72 1.03 -17.53
CA PHE A 7 8.60 2.44 -17.89
C PHE A 7 7.24 3.03 -17.48
N ALA A 8 6.13 2.33 -17.75
CA ALA A 8 4.80 2.79 -17.35
C ALA A 8 4.65 2.94 -15.82
N TYR A 9 5.16 1.97 -15.04
CA TYR A 9 5.13 2.06 -13.57
C TYR A 9 6.09 3.13 -13.04
N TYR A 10 7.22 3.35 -13.71
CA TYR A 10 8.13 4.45 -13.36
C TYR A 10 7.47 5.81 -13.59
N LEU A 11 6.80 6.02 -14.73
CA LEU A 11 6.03 7.25 -14.97
C LEU A 11 4.91 7.45 -13.94
N LEU A 12 4.20 6.37 -13.57
CA LEU A 12 3.19 6.43 -12.53
C LEU A 12 3.79 6.80 -11.16
N PHE A 13 4.97 6.28 -10.84
CA PHE A 13 5.71 6.61 -9.63
C PHE A 13 6.10 8.09 -9.60
N GLU A 14 6.65 8.59 -10.70
CA GLU A 14 7.01 10.01 -10.87
C GLU A 14 5.78 10.92 -10.75
N ALA A 15 4.67 10.57 -11.40
CA ALA A 15 3.42 11.34 -11.33
C ALA A 15 2.86 11.38 -9.90
N ALA A 16 2.87 10.26 -9.18
CA ALA A 16 2.43 10.22 -7.78
C ALA A 16 3.35 11.05 -6.87
N HIS A 17 4.66 10.99 -7.06
CA HIS A 17 5.61 11.80 -6.31
C HIS A 17 5.48 13.29 -6.62
N LEU A 18 5.25 13.65 -7.88
CA LEU A 18 4.99 15.02 -8.29
C LEU A 18 3.71 15.56 -7.65
N TYR A 19 2.63 14.76 -7.62
CA TYR A 19 1.39 15.11 -6.93
C TYR A 19 1.63 15.36 -5.43
N ILE A 20 2.28 14.43 -4.73
CA ILE A 20 2.60 14.56 -3.30
C ILE A 20 3.45 15.80 -3.03
N ARG A 21 4.44 16.06 -3.88
CA ARG A 21 5.37 17.21 -3.75
C ARG A 21 4.68 18.55 -3.99
N CYS A 22 3.72 18.61 -4.92
CA CYS A 22 3.04 19.84 -5.29
C CYS A 22 1.82 20.12 -4.43
N ASN A 23 1.21 19.12 -3.82
CA ASN A 23 0.05 19.32 -2.98
C ASN A 23 0.44 19.87 -1.60
N PRO A 24 -0.04 21.08 -1.21
CA PRO A 24 0.33 21.73 0.05
C PRO A 24 -0.05 20.90 1.29
N VAL A 25 -1.07 20.04 1.22
CA VAL A 25 -1.51 19.18 2.34
C VAL A 25 -0.40 18.27 2.85
N PHE A 26 0.52 17.82 1.98
CA PHE A 26 1.67 16.98 2.39
C PHE A 26 2.86 17.78 2.93
N SER A 27 2.79 19.11 2.85
CA SER A 27 3.80 20.03 3.39
C SER A 27 3.30 20.74 4.66
N SER A 28 2.02 20.60 5.02
CA SER A 28 1.40 21.21 6.18
C SER A 28 0.85 20.16 7.16
N GLU A 29 0.53 20.58 8.38
CA GLU A 29 -0.13 19.73 9.38
C GLU A 29 -1.62 19.51 9.09
N GLU A 30 -2.16 20.15 8.06
CA GLU A 30 -3.58 20.10 7.70
C GLU A 30 -4.10 18.66 7.49
N PRO A 31 -5.34 18.35 7.89
CA PRO A 31 -5.94 17.05 7.62
C PRO A 31 -5.94 16.71 6.12
N LEU A 32 -5.78 15.42 5.77
CA LEU A 32 -5.78 14.97 4.37
C LEU A 32 -7.03 15.41 3.59
N PHE A 33 -8.16 15.56 4.29
CA PHE A 33 -9.47 15.94 3.75
C PHE A 33 -9.77 17.45 3.80
N SER A 34 -8.79 18.30 4.14
CA SER A 34 -8.98 19.76 4.21
C SER A 34 -9.36 20.38 2.86
N GLN A 35 -8.90 19.79 1.75
CA GLN A 35 -9.23 20.19 0.38
C GLN A 35 -10.56 19.58 -0.14
N GLY A 36 -11.42 19.10 0.76
CA GLY A 36 -12.68 18.45 0.43
C GLY A 36 -12.56 16.95 0.17
N TYR A 37 -13.71 16.30 -0.01
CA TYR A 37 -13.81 14.83 -0.03
C TYR A 37 -13.07 14.18 -1.21
N PHE A 38 -13.17 14.74 -2.41
CA PHE A 38 -12.56 14.16 -3.60
C PHE A 38 -11.03 14.23 -3.54
N LEU A 39 -10.48 15.42 -3.26
CA LEU A 39 -9.03 15.59 -3.09
C LEU A 39 -8.52 14.83 -1.86
N GLY A 40 -9.27 14.77 -0.76
CA GLY A 40 -8.90 13.97 0.40
C GLY A 40 -8.80 12.47 0.11
N TRP A 41 -9.68 11.95 -0.74
CA TRP A 41 -9.56 10.59 -1.25
C TRP A 41 -8.31 10.41 -2.11
N LEU A 42 -8.04 11.34 -3.05
CA LEU A 42 -6.82 11.33 -3.87
C LEU A 42 -5.55 11.40 -3.01
N ASN A 43 -5.53 12.24 -1.99
CA ASN A 43 -4.44 12.37 -1.02
C ASN A 43 -4.20 11.04 -0.28
N THR A 44 -5.28 10.38 0.14
CA THR A 44 -5.20 9.08 0.83
C THR A 44 -4.61 7.99 -0.06
N VAL A 45 -4.92 7.98 -1.35
CA VAL A 45 -4.42 6.95 -2.29
C VAL A 45 -3.06 7.27 -2.91
N ALA A 46 -2.60 8.53 -2.85
CA ALA A 46 -1.36 8.97 -3.46
C ALA A 46 -0.12 8.22 -2.94
N ILE A 47 0.02 8.09 -1.62
CA ILE A 47 1.15 7.38 -1.00
C ILE A 47 1.10 5.86 -1.27
N PRO A 48 -0.01 5.14 -1.05
CA PRO A 48 -0.09 3.73 -1.45
C PRO A 48 0.12 3.53 -2.95
N GLY A 49 -0.36 4.47 -3.78
CA GLY A 49 -0.16 4.47 -5.23
C GLY A 49 1.32 4.59 -5.61
N SER A 50 2.07 5.48 -4.95
CA SER A 50 3.52 5.60 -5.16
C SER A 50 4.25 4.34 -4.72
N VAL A 51 3.88 3.73 -3.59
CA VAL A 51 4.46 2.45 -3.13
C VAL A 51 4.18 1.33 -4.14
N TYR A 52 2.95 1.23 -4.64
CA TYR A 52 2.56 0.26 -5.66
C TYR A 52 3.39 0.42 -6.94
N ALA A 53 3.48 1.65 -7.46
CA ALA A 53 4.25 1.96 -8.65
C ALA A 53 5.75 1.69 -8.43
N GLY A 54 6.28 2.14 -7.29
CA GLY A 54 7.64 1.96 -6.80
C GLY A 54 8.10 0.51 -6.81
N LEU A 55 7.35 -0.35 -6.12
CA LEU A 55 7.62 -1.77 -6.04
C LEU A 55 7.53 -2.45 -7.41
N ASN A 56 6.57 -2.06 -8.26
CA ASN A 56 6.45 -2.67 -9.58
C ASN A 56 7.63 -2.32 -10.50
N TRP A 57 8.04 -1.05 -10.56
CA TRP A 57 9.11 -0.64 -11.48
C TRP A 57 10.46 -1.16 -11.01
N THR A 58 10.77 -1.08 -9.71
CA THR A 58 12.03 -1.62 -9.14
C THR A 58 12.11 -3.13 -9.34
N TYR A 59 11.06 -3.87 -9.00
CA TYR A 59 11.01 -5.31 -9.20
C TYR A 59 11.14 -5.70 -10.68
N SER A 60 10.46 -4.98 -11.57
CA SER A 60 10.53 -5.25 -13.01
C SER A 60 11.88 -4.90 -13.61
N LEU A 61 12.55 -3.85 -13.10
CA LEU A 61 13.90 -3.47 -13.51
C LEU A 61 14.92 -4.52 -13.07
N SER A 62 14.88 -4.96 -11.81
CA SER A 62 15.74 -6.04 -11.31
C SER A 62 15.53 -7.33 -12.10
N ALA A 63 14.28 -7.65 -12.47
CA ALA A 63 13.99 -8.78 -13.35
C ALA A 63 14.65 -8.64 -14.72
N VAL A 64 14.59 -7.45 -15.35
CA VAL A 64 15.22 -7.20 -16.65
C VAL A 64 16.73 -7.35 -16.57
N ILE A 65 17.36 -6.80 -15.53
CA ILE A 65 18.82 -6.87 -15.33
C ILE A 65 19.25 -8.32 -15.12
N LEU A 66 18.64 -9.04 -14.19
CA LEU A 66 19.07 -10.39 -13.79
C LEU A 66 18.72 -11.47 -14.81
N VAL A 67 17.63 -11.30 -15.56
CA VAL A 67 17.31 -12.18 -16.70
C VAL A 67 18.18 -11.84 -17.90
N GLY A 68 18.43 -10.54 -18.15
CA GLY A 68 19.29 -10.08 -19.24
C GLY A 68 20.75 -10.49 -19.05
N SER A 69 21.23 -10.55 -17.80
CA SER A 69 22.56 -11.08 -17.46
C SER A 69 22.63 -12.60 -17.39
N SER A 70 21.55 -13.31 -17.73
CA SER A 70 21.45 -14.78 -17.67
C SER A 70 21.68 -15.38 -16.28
N LEU A 71 21.59 -14.59 -15.21
CA LEU A 71 21.71 -15.09 -13.84
C LEU A 71 20.43 -15.80 -13.37
N HIS A 72 19.27 -15.33 -13.86
CA HIS A 72 17.97 -15.82 -13.44
C HIS A 72 17.09 -16.17 -14.63
N GLU A 73 16.25 -17.19 -14.49
CA GLU A 73 15.23 -17.49 -15.50
C GLU A 73 14.05 -16.50 -15.42
N PRO A 74 13.40 -16.14 -16.55
CA PRO A 74 12.23 -15.26 -16.56
C PRO A 74 11.07 -15.74 -15.67
N ARG A 75 10.96 -17.06 -15.46
CA ARG A 75 9.92 -17.70 -14.65
C ARG A 75 10.12 -17.48 -13.14
N SER A 76 11.35 -17.21 -12.70
CA SER A 76 11.68 -16.93 -11.29
C SER A 76 11.18 -15.56 -10.81
N TRP A 77 10.65 -14.72 -11.70
CA TRP A 77 10.18 -13.36 -11.42
C TRP A 77 8.66 -13.23 -11.51
N PRO A 78 7.88 -13.82 -10.58
CA PRO A 78 6.43 -13.73 -10.60
C PRO A 78 5.92 -12.29 -10.43
N ALA A 79 4.65 -12.05 -10.74
CA ALA A 79 4.09 -10.71 -10.57
C ALA A 79 4.02 -10.33 -9.08
N PRO A 80 4.51 -9.14 -8.70
CA PRO A 80 4.52 -8.68 -7.30
C PRO A 80 3.12 -8.35 -6.76
N PHE A 81 2.20 -8.05 -7.68
CA PHE A 81 0.79 -7.81 -7.43
C PHE A 81 -0.06 -8.72 -8.32
N GLY A 82 -1.23 -9.10 -7.84
CA GLY A 82 -2.19 -9.90 -8.60
C GLY A 82 -3.09 -9.07 -9.48
N LYS A 83 -4.20 -9.68 -9.90
CA LYS A 83 -5.15 -9.03 -10.82
C LYS A 83 -6.15 -8.20 -10.02
N TRP A 84 -6.21 -6.91 -10.29
CA TRP A 84 -7.18 -5.98 -9.68
C TRP A 84 -8.64 -6.40 -9.86
N LYS A 85 -8.96 -7.18 -10.91
CA LYS A 85 -10.29 -7.75 -11.13
C LYS A 85 -10.78 -8.70 -10.02
N ASP A 86 -9.88 -9.14 -9.14
CA ASP A 86 -10.18 -10.01 -8.01
C ASP A 86 -10.36 -9.22 -6.70
N ALA A 87 -10.10 -7.91 -6.69
CA ALA A 87 -10.06 -7.05 -5.49
C ALA A 87 -11.43 -6.52 -5.03
N TYR A 88 -12.51 -7.27 -5.27
CA TYR A 88 -13.87 -6.87 -4.87
C TYR A 88 -14.27 -7.35 -3.47
N THR A 89 -13.32 -7.88 -2.70
CA THR A 89 -13.49 -8.23 -1.29
C THR A 89 -12.18 -7.94 -0.54
N ILE A 90 -12.23 -7.54 0.75
CA ILE A 90 -11.04 -7.23 1.56
C ILE A 90 -10.13 -8.45 1.63
N ARG A 91 -10.72 -9.63 1.83
CA ARG A 91 -9.97 -10.88 1.87
C ARG A 91 -9.23 -11.16 0.55
N ARG A 92 -9.81 -10.84 -0.61
CA ARG A 92 -9.15 -11.04 -1.92
C ARG A 92 -8.20 -9.91 -2.28
N PHE A 93 -8.48 -8.69 -1.83
CA PHE A 93 -7.57 -7.58 -2.00
C PHE A 93 -6.20 -7.93 -1.40
N TRP A 94 -6.14 -8.23 -0.10
CA TRP A 94 -4.92 -8.64 0.57
C TRP A 94 -4.44 -10.04 0.14
N GLY A 95 -5.38 -10.98 0.04
CA GLY A 95 -5.07 -12.38 -0.21
C GLY A 95 -4.91 -12.76 -1.68
N ARG A 96 -4.94 -11.85 -2.64
CA ARG A 96 -4.71 -12.14 -4.08
C ARG A 96 -4.14 -10.97 -4.88
N THR A 97 -4.34 -9.72 -4.45
CA THR A 97 -4.04 -8.55 -5.29
C THR A 97 -2.84 -7.77 -4.75
N TRP A 98 -2.91 -7.35 -3.49
CA TRP A 98 -1.94 -6.44 -2.89
C TRP A 98 -0.70 -7.16 -2.35
N HIS A 99 0.49 -6.62 -2.63
CA HIS A 99 1.79 -6.99 -2.04
C HIS A 99 1.99 -8.49 -1.75
N GLN A 100 2.22 -9.29 -2.81
CA GLN A 100 2.24 -10.75 -2.70
C GLN A 100 3.59 -11.35 -2.26
N PHE A 101 4.65 -10.55 -2.12
CA PHE A 101 5.98 -11.03 -1.72
C PHE A 101 5.99 -11.72 -0.36
N LEU A 102 5.34 -11.09 0.62
CA LEU A 102 5.32 -11.56 2.01
C LEU A 102 4.26 -12.63 2.23
N ARG A 103 3.50 -13.03 1.20
CA ARG A 103 2.40 -13.99 1.36
C ARG A 103 2.91 -15.29 1.97
N SER A 104 3.99 -15.86 1.43
CA SER A 104 4.53 -17.12 1.95
C SER A 104 4.96 -16.94 3.40
N THR A 105 5.75 -15.90 3.70
CA THR A 105 6.28 -15.61 5.03
C THR A 105 5.19 -15.37 6.07
N LEU A 106 4.19 -14.56 5.76
CA LEU A 106 3.08 -14.25 6.67
C LEU A 106 2.17 -15.47 6.90
N THR A 107 2.12 -16.40 5.95
CA THR A 107 1.36 -17.66 6.12
C THR A 107 2.14 -18.75 6.85
N LEU A 108 3.47 -18.63 7.01
CA LEU A 108 4.29 -19.60 7.75
C LEU A 108 4.01 -19.58 9.26
N PHE A 109 3.58 -18.44 9.82
CA PHE A 109 3.22 -18.31 11.24
C PHE A 109 1.80 -18.82 11.58
N GLY A 110 1.13 -19.50 10.65
CA GLY A 110 -0.13 -20.20 10.89
C GLY A 110 0.08 -21.71 11.00
N PRO A 111 -0.77 -22.44 11.74
CA PRO A 111 -0.63 -23.89 11.86
C PRO A 111 -1.12 -24.56 10.57
N HIS A 112 -0.31 -24.61 9.50
CA HIS A 112 -0.41 -25.66 8.46
C HIS A 112 0.81 -25.82 7.56
N GLN A 113 1.09 -27.11 7.27
CA GLN A 113 2.01 -27.64 6.28
C GLN A 113 1.75 -27.05 4.88
N GLN A 114 2.78 -26.43 4.31
CA GLN A 114 2.80 -25.96 2.94
C GLN A 114 2.91 -27.17 1.98
N LYS A 115 1.79 -27.82 1.64
CA LYS A 115 1.82 -28.92 0.64
C LYS A 115 1.67 -28.46 -0.82
N ARG A 116 1.52 -27.15 -1.07
CA ARG A 116 1.51 -26.56 -2.41
C ARG A 116 2.21 -25.21 -2.40
N ARG A 117 3.13 -25.00 -3.33
CA ARG A 117 3.73 -23.68 -3.53
C ARG A 117 2.68 -22.78 -4.19
N PRO A 118 2.59 -21.47 -3.87
CA PRO A 118 1.66 -20.54 -4.51
C PRO A 118 1.78 -20.45 -6.06
N TRP A 119 2.83 -21.05 -6.62
CA TRP A 119 3.22 -21.02 -8.02
C TRP A 119 2.91 -22.31 -8.78
N ASP A 120 2.40 -23.34 -8.09
CA ASP A 120 1.94 -24.55 -8.76
C ASP A 120 0.72 -24.17 -9.62
N ARG A 121 0.87 -24.21 -10.95
CA ARG A 121 -0.28 -24.16 -11.87
C ARG A 121 -1.26 -25.25 -11.42
N ASP A 122 -2.56 -24.97 -11.53
CA ASP A 122 -3.57 -26.03 -11.53
C ASP A 122 -3.31 -26.91 -12.77
N SER A 123 -2.35 -27.83 -12.69
CA SER A 123 -2.27 -28.98 -13.57
C SER A 123 -3.43 -29.88 -13.16
N SER A 124 -4.53 -29.73 -13.88
CA SER A 124 -5.74 -30.55 -13.80
C SER A 124 -5.50 -31.99 -14.27
N SER A 125 -4.40 -32.62 -13.88
CA SER A 125 -3.99 -33.93 -14.38
C SER A 125 -3.51 -34.92 -13.31
N ASP A 126 -3.69 -34.65 -12.02
CA ASP A 126 -3.51 -35.66 -10.98
C ASP A 126 -4.87 -35.97 -10.33
N SER A 127 -5.69 -36.71 -11.07
CA SER A 127 -7.01 -37.20 -10.70
C SER A 127 -6.97 -38.65 -10.21
N SER A 128 -6.00 -39.01 -9.37
CA SER A 128 -5.88 -40.40 -8.86
C SER A 128 -6.16 -40.56 -7.36
N ASN A 129 -6.54 -39.50 -6.64
CA ASN A 129 -6.99 -39.66 -5.26
C ASN A 129 -8.03 -38.61 -4.84
N PRO A 130 -9.33 -38.96 -4.75
CA PRO A 130 -10.33 -38.09 -4.17
C PRO A 130 -10.24 -38.19 -2.63
N LYS A 131 -9.13 -37.72 -2.05
CA LYS A 131 -9.18 -37.39 -0.62
C LYS A 131 -10.16 -36.24 -0.50
N LEU A 132 -11.33 -36.51 0.07
CA LEU A 132 -12.31 -35.51 0.48
C LEU A 132 -11.52 -34.36 1.12
N LYS A 133 -11.49 -33.24 0.42
CA LYS A 133 -10.77 -32.05 0.86
C LYS A 133 -11.60 -31.48 2.00
N GLU A 134 -11.44 -32.03 3.21
CA GLU A 134 -12.12 -31.55 4.41
C GLU A 134 -12.00 -30.03 4.43
N ARG A 135 -13.15 -29.37 4.31
CA ARG A 135 -13.20 -27.93 4.19
C ARG A 135 -12.71 -27.37 5.53
N GLU A 136 -11.51 -26.78 5.51
CA GLU A 136 -10.89 -26.20 6.71
C GLU A 136 -11.91 -25.34 7.46
N PRO A 137 -12.10 -25.54 8.78
CA PRO A 137 -13.04 -24.75 9.56
C PRO A 137 -12.77 -23.25 9.39
N TRP A 138 -13.83 -22.46 9.19
CA TRP A 138 -13.70 -21.03 8.89
C TRP A 138 -12.92 -20.29 9.99
N VAL A 139 -13.12 -20.68 11.26
CA VAL A 139 -12.45 -20.13 12.44
C VAL A 139 -10.93 -20.23 12.29
N LYS A 140 -10.43 -21.41 11.90
CA LYS A 140 -8.99 -21.64 11.72
C LYS A 140 -8.43 -20.77 10.61
N SER A 141 -9.17 -20.64 9.50
CA SER A 141 -8.75 -19.74 8.43
C SER A 141 -8.81 -18.26 8.82
N TYR A 142 -9.71 -17.87 9.73
CA TYR A 142 -9.84 -16.51 10.23
C TYR A 142 -8.73 -16.17 11.24
N ILE A 143 -8.41 -17.07 12.17
CA ILE A 143 -7.26 -16.93 13.07
C ILE A 143 -5.96 -16.76 12.28
N ARG A 144 -5.76 -17.55 11.20
CA ARG A 144 -4.60 -17.39 10.31
C ARG A 144 -4.55 -16.01 9.66
N LEU A 145 -5.71 -15.45 9.30
CA LEU A 145 -5.80 -14.09 8.75
C LEU A 145 -5.41 -13.05 9.80
N CYS A 146 -5.92 -13.17 11.03
CA CYS A 146 -5.55 -12.30 12.14
C CYS A 146 -4.04 -12.33 12.41
N ASN A 147 -3.44 -13.53 12.47
CA ASN A 147 -2.00 -13.67 12.67
C ASN A 147 -1.19 -13.00 11.54
N ALA A 148 -1.63 -13.14 10.29
CA ALA A 148 -0.96 -12.49 9.15
C ALA A 148 -0.99 -10.95 9.26
N PHE A 149 -2.11 -10.37 9.70
CA PHE A 149 -2.20 -8.92 9.93
C PHE A 149 -1.44 -8.47 11.17
N LEU A 150 -1.37 -9.30 12.22
CA LEU A 150 -0.53 -9.02 13.40
C LEU A 150 0.96 -9.00 13.04
N CYS A 151 1.43 -9.97 12.25
CA CYS A 151 2.80 -9.96 11.72
C CYS A 151 3.05 -8.75 10.81
N SER A 152 2.06 -8.37 9.99
CA SER A 152 2.17 -7.16 9.14
C SER A 152 2.28 -5.89 9.98
N ALA A 153 1.48 -5.77 11.05
CA ALA A 153 1.55 -4.67 12.00
C ALA A 153 2.95 -4.59 12.62
N PHE A 154 3.49 -5.71 13.10
CA PHE A 154 4.84 -5.76 13.67
C PHE A 154 5.91 -5.28 12.69
N ILE A 155 5.89 -5.76 11.44
CA ILE A 155 6.85 -5.34 10.41
C ILE A 155 6.75 -3.84 10.14
N HIS A 156 5.55 -3.25 10.15
CA HIS A 156 5.39 -1.82 9.91
C HIS A 156 5.73 -0.97 11.15
N THR A 157 5.53 -1.47 12.36
CA THR A 157 6.06 -0.85 13.58
C THR A 157 7.58 -0.71 13.52
N CYS A 158 8.31 -1.65 12.91
CA CYS A 158 9.75 -1.47 12.67
C CYS A 158 10.04 -0.23 11.80
N GLY A 159 9.19 0.08 10.82
CA GLY A 159 9.25 1.31 10.04
C GLY A 159 8.99 2.56 10.90
N ASP A 160 7.99 2.50 11.78
CA ASP A 160 7.68 3.58 12.72
C ASP A 160 8.88 3.87 13.65
N VAL A 161 9.60 2.83 14.10
CA VAL A 161 10.82 2.94 14.91
C VAL A 161 11.95 3.61 14.15
N VAL A 162 12.18 3.26 12.88
CA VAL A 162 13.19 3.92 12.03
C VAL A 162 12.89 5.42 11.92
N LEU A 163 11.61 5.77 11.77
CA LEU A 163 11.20 7.17 11.70
C LEU A 163 11.33 7.89 13.07
N GLN A 164 11.06 7.19 14.18
CA GLN A 164 11.29 7.72 15.53
C GLN A 164 12.77 8.02 15.78
N PHE A 165 13.69 7.15 15.36
CA PHE A 165 15.12 7.42 15.43
C PHE A 165 15.50 8.67 14.65
N LYS A 166 14.91 8.86 13.46
CA LYS A 166 15.14 10.08 12.68
C LYS A 166 14.64 11.34 13.38
N ILE A 167 13.48 11.28 14.04
CA ILE A 167 12.94 12.38 14.84
C ILE A 167 13.86 12.72 16.02
N TRP A 168 14.43 11.71 16.68
CA TRP A 168 15.38 11.91 17.77
C TRP A 168 16.64 12.63 17.27
N GLU A 169 17.17 12.25 16.11
CA GLU A 169 18.39 12.82 15.53
C GLU A 169 18.26 14.29 15.10
N ASN A 170 17.05 14.84 14.99
CA ASN A 170 16.86 16.16 14.40
C ASN A 170 17.43 17.30 15.27
N PRO A 171 18.39 18.10 14.77
CA PRO A 171 19.00 19.17 15.54
C PRO A 171 18.03 20.33 15.84
N LEU A 172 17.04 20.57 14.98
CA LEU A 172 16.06 21.65 15.11
C LEU A 172 15.15 21.49 16.34
N THR A 173 15.00 20.29 16.86
CA THR A 173 14.31 20.00 18.12
C THR A 173 15.22 20.10 19.35
N SER A 174 16.52 20.37 19.18
CA SER A 174 17.52 20.40 20.27
C SER A 174 17.97 21.80 20.69
N THR A 175 17.36 22.87 20.18
CA THR A 175 17.76 24.25 20.46
C THR A 175 17.16 24.78 21.77
N SER A 176 17.66 24.28 22.92
CA SER A 176 17.80 25.01 24.20
C SER A 176 18.11 24.02 25.34
N PRO A 177 19.21 24.18 26.11
CA PRO A 177 19.53 23.32 27.26
C PRO A 177 18.48 23.34 28.39
N LEU A 178 17.59 24.35 28.40
CA LEU A 178 16.58 24.57 29.45
C LEU A 178 15.17 24.17 29.02
N GLN A 179 14.94 23.85 27.75
CA GLN A 179 13.64 23.45 27.24
C GLN A 179 13.71 22.00 26.77
N ARG A 180 13.22 21.08 27.61
CA ARG A 180 13.12 19.65 27.30
C ARG A 180 12.08 19.47 26.19
N VAL A 181 12.47 19.65 24.92
CA VAL A 181 11.58 19.46 23.77
C VAL A 181 11.12 18.01 23.79
N SER A 182 9.83 17.82 24.05
CA SER A 182 9.23 16.50 24.08
C SER A 182 9.01 16.05 22.64
N HIS A 183 9.84 15.12 22.17
CA HIS A 183 9.61 14.48 20.88
C HIS A 183 8.32 13.65 20.96
N PRO A 184 7.39 13.80 19.99
CA PRO A 184 6.21 12.95 19.96
C PRO A 184 6.64 11.50 19.76
N ASN A 185 6.03 10.59 20.54
CA ASN A 185 6.17 9.16 20.29
C ASN A 185 5.20 8.76 19.19
N ILE A 186 5.76 8.37 18.04
CA ILE A 186 5.00 7.92 16.87
C ILE A 186 4.97 6.40 16.75
N ILE A 187 5.71 5.65 17.57
CA ILE A 187 5.84 4.20 17.42
C ILE A 187 4.46 3.55 17.53
N GLY A 188 4.08 2.77 16.51
CA GLY A 188 2.85 2.00 16.49
C GLY A 188 1.66 2.69 15.83
N PHE A 189 1.83 3.87 15.21
CA PHE A 189 0.76 4.48 14.43
C PHE A 189 0.24 3.55 13.31
N SER A 190 1.13 2.73 12.75
CA SER A 190 0.78 1.78 11.68
C SER A 190 -0.11 0.63 12.14
N ILE A 191 -0.08 0.27 13.44
CA ILE A 191 -0.80 -0.88 14.02
C ILE A 191 -2.31 -0.76 13.77
N ARG A 192 -2.87 0.44 13.92
CA ARG A 192 -4.31 0.70 13.77
C ARG A 192 -4.81 0.24 12.40
N PHE A 193 -4.09 0.58 11.33
CA PHE A 193 -4.47 0.20 9.97
C PHE A 193 -4.52 -1.31 9.77
N PHE A 194 -3.51 -2.03 10.23
CA PHE A 194 -3.43 -3.48 10.05
C PHE A 194 -4.44 -4.24 10.89
N LEU A 195 -4.64 -3.84 12.15
CA LEU A 195 -5.59 -4.50 13.05
C LEU A 195 -7.06 -4.24 12.67
N LEU A 196 -7.36 -3.18 11.91
CA LEU A 196 -8.68 -2.97 11.35
C LEU A 196 -9.00 -3.95 10.20
N GLN A 197 -8.01 -4.46 9.45
CA GLN A 197 -8.29 -5.28 8.27
C GLN A 197 -9.09 -6.58 8.54
N PRO A 198 -8.81 -7.35 9.62
CA PRO A 198 -9.66 -8.48 10.01
C PRO A 198 -11.11 -8.11 10.26
N LEU A 199 -11.39 -6.94 10.85
CA LEU A 199 -12.76 -6.47 11.09
C LEU A 199 -13.51 -6.23 9.77
N GLY A 200 -12.83 -5.66 8.77
CA GLY A 200 -13.39 -5.49 7.43
C GLY A 200 -13.75 -6.82 6.78
N VAL A 201 -12.96 -7.87 7.03
CA VAL A 201 -13.28 -9.23 6.58
C VAL A 201 -14.47 -9.82 7.36
N LEU A 202 -14.60 -9.57 8.67
CA LEU A 202 -15.77 -10.03 9.42
C LEU A 202 -17.06 -9.38 8.92
N VAL A 203 -17.06 -8.06 8.70
CA VAL A 203 -18.22 -7.33 8.18
C VAL A 203 -18.62 -7.88 6.81
N GLU A 204 -17.64 -8.11 5.94
CA GLU A 204 -17.85 -8.73 4.63
C GLU A 204 -18.48 -10.12 4.72
N GLU A 205 -17.98 -11.00 5.60
CA GLU A 205 -18.54 -12.34 5.78
C GLU A 205 -19.96 -12.29 6.36
N ALA A 206 -20.23 -11.38 7.30
CA ALA A 206 -21.57 -11.17 7.86
C ALA A 206 -22.58 -10.72 6.79
N ILE A 207 -22.19 -9.77 5.93
CA ILE A 207 -23.02 -9.31 4.80
C ILE A 207 -23.26 -10.46 3.82
N MET A 208 -22.21 -11.22 3.49
CA MET A 208 -22.31 -12.35 2.57
C MET A 208 -23.18 -13.48 3.13
N GLU A 209 -23.20 -13.68 4.44
CA GLU A 209 -24.06 -14.64 5.12
C GLU A 209 -25.52 -14.17 5.19
N ALA A 210 -25.76 -12.91 5.59
CA ALA A 210 -27.09 -12.30 5.58
C ALA A 210 -27.72 -12.39 4.18
N ARG A 211 -26.95 -12.08 3.15
CA ARG A 211 -27.36 -12.20 1.75
C ARG A 211 -27.77 -13.62 1.36
N LYS A 212 -27.04 -14.64 1.82
CA LYS A 212 -27.38 -16.05 1.57
C LYS A 212 -28.70 -16.42 2.24
N ARG A 213 -28.90 -15.99 3.49
CA ARG A 213 -30.14 -16.21 4.25
C ARG A 213 -31.35 -15.56 3.59
N LEU A 214 -31.16 -14.41 2.94
CA LEU A 214 -32.19 -13.71 2.16
C LEU A 214 -32.41 -14.28 0.75
N GLY A 215 -31.71 -15.34 0.34
CA GLY A 215 -31.90 -15.99 -0.98
C GLY A 215 -31.48 -15.13 -2.18
N LEU A 216 -30.72 -14.05 -1.98
CA LEU A 216 -30.36 -13.11 -3.06
C LEU A 216 -29.34 -13.73 -4.03
N LYS A 217 -29.73 -13.87 -5.30
CA LYS A 217 -28.90 -14.46 -6.38
C LYS A 217 -27.60 -13.68 -6.63
N LYS A 218 -26.55 -14.38 -7.07
CA LYS A 218 -25.22 -13.79 -7.39
C LYS A 218 -25.28 -13.12 -8.76
N GLY A 219 -25.44 -11.80 -8.77
CA GLY A 219 -25.34 -10.98 -9.98
C GLY A 219 -24.00 -10.25 -10.11
N MET A 220 -23.75 -9.65 -11.28
CA MET A 220 -22.56 -8.83 -11.53
C MET A 220 -22.47 -7.63 -10.58
N TRP A 221 -23.61 -7.06 -10.19
CA TRP A 221 -23.74 -5.96 -9.23
C TRP A 221 -23.12 -6.25 -7.85
N VAL A 222 -23.05 -7.51 -7.44
CA VAL A 222 -22.37 -7.90 -6.19
C VAL A 222 -20.89 -7.56 -6.24
N LYS A 223 -20.25 -7.70 -7.41
CA LYS A 223 -18.84 -7.31 -7.57
C LYS A 223 -18.70 -5.78 -7.54
N ALA A 224 -19.62 -5.05 -8.16
CA ALA A 224 -19.60 -3.58 -8.14
C ALA A 224 -19.72 -3.05 -6.70
N ILE A 225 -20.68 -3.56 -5.93
CA ILE A 225 -20.83 -3.25 -4.50
C ILE A 225 -19.57 -3.66 -3.72
N GLY A 226 -19.00 -4.83 -4.04
CA GLY A 226 -17.76 -5.30 -3.43
C GLY A 226 -16.57 -4.37 -3.68
N TYR A 227 -16.41 -3.83 -4.90
CA TYR A 227 -15.39 -2.83 -5.18
C TYR A 227 -15.62 -1.54 -4.40
N LEU A 228 -16.87 -1.06 -4.36
CA LEU A 228 -17.20 0.13 -3.58
C LEU A 228 -16.87 -0.08 -2.09
N TRP A 229 -17.24 -1.23 -1.53
CA TRP A 229 -16.92 -1.63 -0.16
C TRP A 229 -15.40 -1.63 0.09
N VAL A 230 -14.62 -2.30 -0.78
CA VAL A 230 -13.16 -2.35 -0.64
C VAL A 230 -12.55 -0.96 -0.71
N SER A 231 -12.97 -0.15 -1.69
CA SER A 231 -12.48 1.22 -1.84
C SER A 231 -12.79 2.07 -0.61
N LEU A 232 -14.02 2.02 -0.10
CA LEU A 232 -14.41 2.79 1.09
C LEU A 232 -13.66 2.33 2.33
N TRP A 233 -13.60 1.01 2.58
CA TRP A 233 -12.94 0.45 3.76
C TRP A 233 -11.43 0.70 3.76
N ILE A 234 -10.77 0.49 2.61
CA ILE A 234 -9.33 0.76 2.49
C ILE A 234 -9.06 2.25 2.64
N SER A 235 -9.88 3.13 2.05
CA SER A 235 -9.69 4.59 2.21
C SER A 235 -9.88 5.03 3.65
N TYR A 236 -10.93 4.54 4.32
CA TYR A 236 -11.20 4.82 5.73
C TYR A 236 -10.07 4.34 6.64
N SER A 237 -9.65 3.09 6.50
CA SER A 237 -8.57 2.54 7.34
C SER A 237 -7.22 3.17 7.01
N ALA A 238 -6.91 3.41 5.73
CA ALA A 238 -5.65 4.00 5.31
C ALA A 238 -5.52 5.47 5.74
N HIS A 239 -6.62 6.21 5.89
CA HIS A 239 -6.59 7.58 6.37
C HIS A 239 -5.75 7.73 7.66
N PHE A 240 -5.95 6.83 8.64
CA PHE A 240 -5.16 6.83 9.88
C PHE A 240 -3.66 6.66 9.61
N LEU A 241 -3.30 5.64 8.82
CA LEU A 241 -1.90 5.36 8.49
C LEU A 241 -1.24 6.53 7.74
N ILE A 242 -1.93 7.07 6.74
CA ILE A 242 -1.37 8.10 5.85
C ILE A 242 -1.28 9.44 6.58
N GLN A 243 -2.26 9.80 7.41
CA GLN A 243 -2.22 11.02 8.21
C GLN A 243 -1.07 10.98 9.22
N ASP A 244 -0.96 9.87 9.97
CA ASP A 244 0.08 9.72 10.98
C ASP A 244 1.47 9.63 10.32
N LEU A 245 1.60 8.91 9.20
CA LEU A 245 2.85 8.84 8.42
C LEU A 245 3.25 10.22 7.88
N LYS A 246 2.30 10.99 7.35
CA LYS A 246 2.54 12.35 6.85
C LYS A 246 3.08 13.25 7.97
N ASN A 247 2.40 13.28 9.10
CA ASN A 247 2.83 14.08 10.26
C ASN A 247 4.20 13.63 10.77
N ALA A 248 4.43 12.33 10.84
CA ALA A 248 5.71 11.77 11.26
C ALA A 248 6.86 12.13 10.29
N ILE A 249 6.61 12.14 8.97
CA ILE A 249 7.58 12.59 7.97
C ILE A 249 7.88 14.08 8.12
N LEU A 250 6.86 14.93 8.35
CA LEU A 250 7.05 16.37 8.56
C LEU A 250 7.93 16.64 9.79
N THR A 251 7.71 15.91 10.89
CA THR A 251 8.54 16.01 12.10
C THR A 251 9.95 15.46 11.89
N ALA A 252 10.10 14.37 11.11
CA ALA A 252 11.39 13.72 10.86
C ALA A 252 12.25 14.45 9.82
N TYR A 253 11.63 15.18 8.89
CA TYR A 253 12.29 15.89 7.81
C TYR A 253 11.66 17.28 7.64
N PRO A 254 11.93 18.20 8.59
CA PRO A 254 11.39 19.56 8.51
C PRO A 254 11.85 20.21 7.20
N VAL A 255 10.88 20.62 6.40
CA VAL A 255 11.13 21.22 5.09
C VAL A 255 11.49 22.69 5.33
N PRO A 256 12.66 23.19 4.86
CA PRO A 256 12.96 24.62 4.91
C PRO A 256 11.91 25.40 4.12
N GLU A 257 11.47 26.53 4.67
CA GLU A 257 10.47 27.40 4.02
C GLU A 257 10.77 27.61 2.53
N GLY A 258 9.78 27.36 1.67
CA GLY A 258 9.87 27.59 0.22
C GLY A 258 10.25 26.39 -0.66
N ARG A 259 10.70 25.24 -0.11
CA ARG A 259 10.73 23.98 -0.87
C ARG A 259 9.43 23.20 -0.61
N GLY A 260 8.82 22.60 -1.64
CA GLY A 260 7.74 21.63 -1.42
C GLY A 260 8.18 20.46 -0.55
N ALA A 261 7.21 19.67 -0.08
CA ALA A 261 7.41 18.44 0.69
C ALA A 261 8.72 17.73 0.30
N GLY A 262 9.49 17.24 1.30
CA GLY A 262 10.86 16.72 1.20
C GLY A 262 11.16 15.61 0.17
N VAL A 263 10.23 15.33 -0.72
CA VAL A 263 10.40 14.61 -1.98
C VAL A 263 11.30 15.41 -2.93
N SER A 264 12.38 14.78 -3.41
CA SER A 264 13.29 15.35 -4.40
C SER A 264 12.56 15.76 -5.68
N VAL A 265 13.11 16.76 -6.38
CA VAL A 265 12.65 17.19 -7.71
C VAL A 265 12.56 15.98 -8.64
N THR A 266 11.37 15.75 -9.21
CA THR A 266 11.09 14.61 -10.09
C THR A 266 11.81 14.76 -11.44
N VAL A 267 12.08 13.66 -12.13
CA VAL A 267 12.65 13.67 -13.49
C VAL A 267 11.68 14.33 -14.46
N LEU A 268 10.37 14.11 -14.30
CA LEU A 268 9.34 14.80 -15.10
C LEU A 268 9.45 16.33 -14.99
N GLU A 269 9.60 16.85 -13.78
CA GLU A 269 9.79 18.29 -13.54
C GLU A 269 11.07 18.81 -14.22
N ARG A 270 12.19 18.09 -14.09
CA ARG A 270 13.45 18.48 -14.75
C ARG A 270 13.36 18.47 -16.27
N VAL A 271 12.70 17.46 -16.83
CA VAL A 271 12.54 17.32 -18.28
C VAL A 271 11.60 18.39 -18.82
N ALA A 272 10.48 18.66 -18.14
CA ALA A 272 9.53 19.71 -18.50
C ALA A 272 10.19 21.09 -18.54
N ASN A 273 10.95 21.42 -17.49
CA ASN A 273 11.68 22.67 -17.42
C ASN A 273 12.78 22.74 -18.50
N LYS A 274 13.62 21.72 -18.62
CA LYS A 274 14.78 21.74 -19.53
C LYS A 274 14.39 21.71 -21.01
N LEU A 275 13.37 20.95 -21.39
CA LEU A 275 12.98 20.79 -22.81
C LEU A 275 11.91 21.78 -23.26
N PHE A 276 11.01 22.19 -22.37
CA PHE A 276 9.85 22.99 -22.74
C PHE A 276 9.77 24.34 -22.01
N GLY A 277 10.67 24.61 -21.05
CA GLY A 277 10.63 25.84 -20.25
C GLY A 277 9.43 25.94 -19.30
N ILE A 278 8.74 24.81 -19.04
CA ILE A 278 7.51 24.79 -18.24
C ILE A 278 7.86 24.50 -16.78
N ASP A 279 7.46 25.40 -15.87
CA ASP A 279 7.44 25.12 -14.44
C ASP A 279 6.21 24.28 -14.08
N LEU A 280 6.37 22.96 -14.24
CA LEU A 280 5.32 21.99 -13.99
C LEU A 280 4.87 21.99 -12.53
N ALA A 281 5.78 22.27 -11.58
CA ALA A 281 5.44 22.28 -10.17
C ALA A 281 4.60 23.51 -9.81
N ALA A 282 4.94 24.68 -10.34
CA ALA A 282 4.14 25.89 -10.16
C ALA A 282 2.73 25.73 -10.75
N ALA A 283 2.64 25.17 -11.96
CA ALA A 283 1.35 24.91 -12.59
C ALA A 283 0.49 23.95 -11.75
N ILE A 284 1.02 22.81 -11.29
CA ILE A 284 0.23 21.87 -10.49
C ILE A 284 -0.17 22.48 -9.14
N ARG A 285 0.72 23.27 -8.52
CA ARG A 285 0.41 23.96 -7.25
C ARG A 285 -0.76 24.93 -7.39
N SER A 286 -0.83 25.70 -8.48
CA SER A 286 -1.93 26.65 -8.67
C SER A 286 -3.28 25.93 -8.73
N TRP A 287 -3.34 24.79 -9.42
CA TRP A 287 -4.54 23.95 -9.51
C TRP A 287 -4.96 23.29 -8.19
N LEU A 288 -4.02 23.08 -7.25
CA LEU A 288 -4.27 22.43 -5.96
C LEU A 288 -4.47 23.43 -4.81
N ALA A 289 -4.28 24.72 -5.08
CA ALA A 289 -4.48 25.81 -4.13
C ALA A 289 -5.87 26.47 -4.26
N GLU A 290 -6.61 26.17 -5.34
CA GLU A 290 -8.02 26.50 -5.55
C GLU A 290 -8.95 25.52 -4.82
#